data_AF-A0AAP0WP42-F1
#
_entry.id   AF-A0AAP0WP42-F1
#
_cell.length_a   1.000
_cell.length_b   1.000
_cell.length_c   1.000
_cell.angle_alpha   90.00
_cell.angle_beta   90.00
_cell.angle_gamma   90.00
#
_symmetry.space_group_name_H-M   'P 1'
#
loop_
_entity.id
_entity.type
_entity.pdbx_description
1 polymer ?
#
loop_
_entity_poly.entity_id
_entity_poly.type
_entity_poly.pdbx_seq_one_letter_code
_entity_poly.pdbx_strand_id
1 'polypeptide(L)'
;MSVAETSLPCSCNSSPVKPTTPLIAFLERLQETARQTFGDSNFDPKFYVDFSLRFDLSTTEDAFDDLPRSQNGSVPAKDLDGFLEKYLESAGDDLVYAKQSDFVPVPAGFLPKLENAEVRAWALEVHSLWKDLCRRVSDGVKKRPELHTLLPLPESVVIPGSRFREVYYWDSYWVIRGLLASKMYETAKGIVTNLISLLDEYGHVLNGARAYYTNRSQPPLLSSMIYDLYKRTGDMEFVRKSLPALLKEHSFWNSGIHKVTIKDAQGCNHTLSRYYAMWNKPRPESSIIDKESASKLLNVSEKEHFYRELASTAESGWDFSTRWMRNTSDFTTLATTSILPVDLNAFILKMELDIAFLAKVTGEKSTADRFLEAAQARKRAMNSILWNEKMGQWLDYWLDNSTSCKEEAQTWESLNQNQNVFASNFIPLWIELFNSDGLMVEKVMKSLQSSGLLCAAGIATSLTNSGQQWDFPNGWAPLQHMIVEGLARSRSKEALSMAEDIAVRWIRTNYAAYKKTGTMHEKYNVEACGKIGGGGEYVPQTGFGWSNGVVLAFLEEFGWPQDQKLDC
;
A
#
# COMPACT_ATOMS: atom_id res chain seq x y z
N MET A 1 -17.79 -3.38 -52.94
CA MET A 1 -16.37 -3.00 -52.89
C MET A 1 -15.93 -3.09 -51.45
N SER A 2 -15.22 -4.16 -51.13
CA SER A 2 -14.66 -4.49 -49.82
C SER A 2 -13.51 -3.53 -49.52
N VAL A 3 -13.60 -2.78 -48.43
CA VAL A 3 -12.46 -2.03 -47.89
C VAL A 3 -11.77 -2.98 -46.92
N ALA A 4 -10.62 -3.50 -47.36
CA ALA A 4 -9.77 -4.36 -46.57
C ALA A 4 -9.23 -3.58 -45.37
N GLU A 5 -9.62 -3.99 -44.16
CA GLU A 5 -8.86 -3.69 -42.95
C GLU A 5 -7.50 -4.37 -43.07
N THR A 6 -6.47 -3.56 -43.20
CA THR A 6 -5.08 -4.00 -43.13
C THR A 6 -4.79 -4.32 -41.68
N SER A 7 -4.78 -5.61 -41.35
CA SER A 7 -4.24 -6.14 -40.10
C SER A 7 -2.76 -5.78 -40.01
N LEU A 8 -2.45 -4.83 -39.14
CA LEU A 8 -1.08 -4.59 -38.70
C LEU A 8 -0.59 -5.87 -37.99
N PRO A 9 0.58 -6.41 -38.34
CA PRO A 9 1.16 -7.54 -37.63
C PRO A 9 1.47 -7.12 -36.19
N CYS A 10 0.95 -7.86 -35.21
CA CYS A 10 1.29 -7.71 -33.80
C CYS A 10 2.82 -7.75 -33.63
N SER A 11 3.44 -6.60 -33.39
CA SER A 11 4.66 -6.58 -32.60
C SER A 11 4.27 -7.08 -31.21
N CYS A 12 5.03 -8.01 -30.64
CA CYS A 12 5.05 -8.24 -29.19
C CYS A 12 5.34 -6.88 -28.55
N ASN A 13 4.29 -6.11 -28.24
CA ASN A 13 4.43 -4.77 -27.68
C ASN A 13 5.19 -4.93 -26.37
N SER A 14 6.40 -4.38 -26.35
CA SER A 14 7.19 -4.19 -25.15
C SER A 14 6.25 -3.77 -24.03
N SER A 15 6.15 -4.59 -22.97
CA SER A 15 5.34 -4.22 -21.81
C SER A 15 5.70 -2.79 -21.41
N PRO A 16 4.72 -1.94 -21.06
CA PRO A 16 4.99 -0.53 -20.85
C PRO A 16 6.03 -0.36 -19.75
N VAL A 17 7.15 0.30 -20.09
CA VAL A 17 8.21 0.65 -19.15
C VAL A 17 8.32 2.16 -19.13
N LYS A 18 8.19 2.77 -17.96
CA LYS A 18 8.44 4.21 -17.79
C LYS A 18 9.95 4.48 -17.85
N PRO A 19 10.41 5.51 -18.59
CA PRO A 19 11.82 5.86 -18.62
C PRO A 19 12.28 6.44 -17.28
N THR A 20 13.53 6.16 -16.92
CA THR A 20 14.22 6.80 -15.80
C THR A 20 14.49 8.28 -16.13
N THR A 21 14.28 9.19 -15.18
CA THR A 21 14.66 10.60 -15.38
C THR A 21 16.18 10.77 -15.19
N PRO A 22 16.80 11.79 -15.81
CA PRO A 22 18.22 12.07 -15.61
C PRO A 22 18.60 12.25 -14.13
N LEU A 23 17.78 12.95 -13.35
CA LEU A 23 17.98 13.13 -11.92
C LEU A 23 18.04 11.79 -11.17
N ILE A 24 17.08 10.87 -11.44
CA ILE A 24 17.08 9.56 -10.78
C ILE A 24 18.34 8.77 -11.14
N ALA A 25 18.74 8.78 -12.41
CA ALA A 25 19.94 8.09 -12.85
C ALA A 25 21.21 8.64 -12.17
N PHE A 26 21.31 9.97 -11.99
CA PHE A 26 22.39 10.59 -11.22
C PHE A 26 22.37 10.16 -9.75
N LEU A 27 21.21 10.20 -9.10
CA LEU A 27 21.09 9.84 -7.68
C LEU A 27 21.40 8.35 -7.43
N GLU A 28 21.10 7.45 -8.37
CA GLU A 28 21.53 6.05 -8.30
C GLU A 28 23.06 5.91 -8.36
N ARG A 29 23.75 6.71 -9.19
CA ARG A 29 25.23 6.75 -9.24
C ARG A 29 25.82 7.28 -7.93
N LEU A 30 25.19 8.31 -7.37
CA LEU A 30 25.57 8.88 -6.08
C LEU A 30 25.43 7.85 -4.97
N GLN A 31 24.29 7.16 -4.92
CA GLN A 31 23.98 6.09 -3.99
C GLN A 31 25.02 4.95 -4.05
N GLU A 32 25.42 4.50 -5.24
CA GLU A 32 26.47 3.49 -5.42
C GLU A 32 27.83 3.97 -4.90
N THR A 33 28.19 5.21 -5.22
CA THR A 33 29.45 5.81 -4.78
C THR A 33 29.49 5.99 -3.27
N ALA A 34 28.37 6.38 -2.65
CA ALA A 34 28.24 6.51 -1.21
C ALA A 34 28.40 5.15 -0.51
N ARG A 35 27.79 4.08 -1.02
CA ARG A 35 27.99 2.73 -0.48
C ARG A 35 29.46 2.29 -0.54
N GLN A 36 30.13 2.51 -1.67
CA GLN A 36 31.55 2.17 -1.82
C GLN A 36 32.46 2.97 -0.87
N THR A 37 32.07 4.20 -0.54
CA THR A 37 32.84 5.14 0.26
C THR A 37 32.64 4.94 1.77
N PHE A 38 31.39 4.84 2.21
CA PHE A 38 31.01 4.75 3.62
C PHE A 38 30.79 3.31 4.12
N GLY A 39 30.69 2.34 3.21
CA GLY A 39 30.39 0.95 3.52
C GLY A 39 28.91 0.69 3.80
N ASP A 40 28.60 -0.52 4.25
CA ASP A 40 27.22 -0.98 4.45
C ASP A 40 26.61 -0.55 5.80
N SER A 41 27.42 -0.02 6.72
CA SER A 41 26.94 0.35 8.06
C SER A 41 25.98 1.54 7.99
N ASN A 42 24.71 1.33 8.35
CA ASN A 42 23.63 2.33 8.27
C ASN A 42 23.36 2.86 6.85
N PHE A 43 23.77 2.12 5.82
CA PHE A 43 23.48 2.49 4.45
C PHE A 43 22.00 2.26 4.13
N ASP A 44 21.29 3.30 3.70
CA ASP A 44 19.94 3.20 3.17
C ASP A 44 19.92 3.73 1.72
N PRO A 45 19.62 2.88 0.72
CA PRO A 45 19.52 3.31 -0.67
C PRO A 45 18.55 4.48 -0.87
N LYS A 46 17.42 4.51 -0.15
CA LYS A 46 16.41 5.56 -0.30
C LYS A 46 16.89 6.92 0.19
N PHE A 47 17.73 6.95 1.23
CA PHE A 47 18.25 8.20 1.78
C PHE A 47 18.97 9.04 0.71
N TYR A 48 19.73 8.40 -0.18
CA TYR A 48 20.46 9.08 -1.24
C TYR A 48 19.59 9.47 -2.43
N VAL A 49 18.58 8.65 -2.80
CA VAL A 49 17.65 9.01 -3.89
C VAL A 49 16.56 10.01 -3.48
N ASP A 50 16.45 10.30 -2.18
CA ASP A 50 15.59 11.36 -1.64
C ASP A 50 16.30 12.72 -1.58
N PHE A 51 17.59 12.81 -1.91
CA PHE A 51 18.29 14.09 -1.99
C PHE A 51 17.71 14.97 -3.09
N SER A 52 17.79 16.28 -2.86
CA SER A 52 17.50 17.28 -3.88
C SER A 52 18.72 18.13 -4.17
N LEU A 53 18.76 18.74 -5.36
CA LEU A 53 19.93 19.46 -5.82
C LEU A 53 19.86 20.94 -5.40
N ARG A 54 20.99 21.51 -4.97
CA ARG A 54 21.14 22.96 -4.75
C ARG A 54 21.39 23.73 -6.05
N PHE A 55 21.92 23.05 -7.06
CA PHE A 55 22.26 23.60 -8.38
C PHE A 55 21.59 22.78 -9.47
N ASP A 56 21.67 23.23 -10.73
CA ASP A 56 21.19 22.42 -11.84
C ASP A 56 21.92 21.07 -11.92
N LEU A 57 21.26 20.11 -12.58
CA LEU A 57 21.77 18.74 -12.69
C LEU A 57 23.14 18.72 -13.38
N SER A 58 23.32 19.47 -14.47
CA SER A 58 24.60 19.53 -15.21
C SER A 58 25.76 19.97 -14.33
N THR A 59 25.61 21.07 -13.59
CA THR A 59 26.65 21.62 -12.69
C THR A 59 26.97 20.64 -11.58
N THR A 60 25.94 19.93 -11.09
CA THR A 60 26.09 18.95 -10.01
C THR A 60 26.76 17.66 -10.50
N GLU A 61 26.43 17.20 -11.71
CA GLU A 61 27.05 16.04 -12.36
C GLU A 61 28.52 16.31 -12.68
N ASP A 62 28.83 17.47 -13.27
CA ASP A 62 30.23 17.86 -13.57
C ASP A 62 31.07 17.86 -12.28
N ALA A 63 30.55 18.47 -11.21
CA ALA A 63 31.23 18.50 -9.92
C ALA A 63 31.39 17.12 -9.26
N PHE A 64 30.44 16.19 -9.49
CA PHE A 64 30.52 14.83 -8.99
C PHE A 64 31.54 13.99 -9.77
N ASP A 65 31.62 14.20 -11.07
CA ASP A 65 32.55 13.48 -11.96
C ASP A 65 33.99 13.93 -11.76
N ASP A 66 34.21 15.18 -11.33
CA ASP A 66 35.51 15.74 -10.96
C ASP A 66 36.05 15.26 -9.59
N LEU A 67 35.27 14.51 -8.80
CA LEU A 67 35.72 14.02 -7.50
C LEU A 67 36.93 13.08 -7.63
N PRO A 68 37.94 13.19 -6.74
CA PRO A 68 39.09 12.31 -6.78
C PRO A 68 38.66 10.86 -6.51
N ARG A 69 39.14 9.93 -7.33
CA ARG A 69 38.86 8.49 -7.21
C ARG A 69 40.14 7.72 -6.93
N SER A 70 40.06 6.81 -5.97
CA SER A 70 41.10 5.83 -5.65
C SER A 70 41.22 4.79 -6.77
N GLN A 71 42.29 3.99 -6.76
CA GLN A 71 42.50 2.92 -7.77
C GLN A 71 41.37 1.89 -7.83
N ASN A 72 40.63 1.71 -6.74
CA ASN A 72 39.47 0.83 -6.66
C ASN A 72 38.14 1.53 -7.06
N GLY A 73 38.20 2.77 -7.55
CA GLY A 73 37.04 3.57 -7.98
C GLY A 73 36.32 4.35 -6.88
N SER A 74 36.64 4.10 -5.60
CA SER A 74 36.02 4.79 -4.45
C SER A 74 36.47 6.25 -4.33
N VAL A 75 35.56 7.10 -3.85
CA VAL A 75 35.86 8.51 -3.52
C VAL A 75 36.29 8.58 -2.06
N PRO A 76 37.31 9.36 -1.66
CA PRO A 76 37.61 9.56 -0.25
C PRO A 76 36.42 10.18 0.50
N ALA A 77 36.11 9.68 1.69
CA ALA A 77 34.95 10.11 2.48
C ALA A 77 34.84 11.64 2.63
N LYS A 78 35.96 12.31 2.92
CA LYS A 78 36.01 13.77 3.06
C LYS A 78 35.58 14.52 1.80
N ASP A 79 35.96 14.02 0.62
CA ASP A 79 35.63 14.66 -0.65
C ASP A 79 34.16 14.45 -1.01
N LEU A 80 33.63 13.24 -0.75
CA LEU A 80 32.21 12.96 -0.92
C LEU A 80 31.35 13.78 0.07
N ASP A 81 31.71 13.83 1.34
CA ASP A 81 31.01 14.65 2.34
C ASP A 81 30.97 16.12 1.94
N GLY A 82 32.10 16.67 1.48
CA GLY A 82 32.18 18.04 0.98
C GLY A 82 31.32 18.29 -0.27
N PHE A 83 31.20 17.29 -1.15
CA PHE A 83 30.28 17.34 -2.29
C PHE A 83 28.82 17.36 -1.83
N LEU A 84 28.45 16.42 -0.94
CA LEU A 84 27.09 16.30 -0.42
C LEU A 84 26.64 17.61 0.25
N GLU A 85 27.49 18.18 1.13
CA GLU A 85 27.20 19.43 1.83
C GLU A 85 27.00 20.61 0.85
N LYS A 86 27.86 20.70 -0.17
CA LYS A 86 27.88 21.83 -1.10
C LYS A 86 26.80 21.77 -2.16
N TYR A 87 26.47 20.59 -2.70
CA TYR A 87 25.63 20.45 -3.89
C TYR A 87 24.23 19.90 -3.62
N LEU A 88 23.99 19.29 -2.46
CA LEU A 88 22.73 18.60 -2.16
C LEU A 88 22.04 19.16 -0.92
N GLU A 89 20.72 19.10 -0.93
CA GLU A 89 19.86 19.20 0.24
C GLU A 89 19.51 17.80 0.71
N SER A 90 19.48 17.61 2.04
CA SER A 90 19.30 16.30 2.63
C SER A 90 17.90 15.78 2.39
N ALA A 91 17.72 14.47 2.50
CA ALA A 91 16.42 13.84 2.38
C ALA A 91 15.44 14.51 3.35
N GLY A 92 14.26 14.90 2.88
CA GLY A 92 13.24 15.54 3.71
C GLY A 92 13.39 17.05 3.92
N ASP A 93 14.46 17.69 3.45
CA ASP A 93 14.55 19.17 3.40
C ASP A 93 13.53 19.76 2.41
N ASP A 94 13.03 18.93 1.49
CA ASP A 94 11.95 19.22 0.55
C ASP A 94 10.53 19.18 1.19
N LEU A 95 10.44 18.89 2.50
CA LEU A 95 9.23 18.96 3.30
C LEU A 95 9.35 19.96 4.44
N VAL A 96 8.26 20.69 4.69
CA VAL A 96 8.15 21.61 5.83
C VAL A 96 7.01 21.19 6.76
N TYR A 97 7.13 21.57 8.03
CA TYR A 97 6.05 21.37 9.00
C TYR A 97 4.76 22.06 8.54
N ALA A 98 3.63 21.36 8.66
CA ALA A 98 2.32 21.90 8.36
C ALA A 98 1.46 21.91 9.63
N LYS A 99 1.04 23.11 10.04
CA LYS A 99 0.03 23.26 11.10
C LYS A 99 -1.34 22.97 10.52
N GLN A 100 -2.07 22.07 11.17
CA GLN A 100 -3.42 21.68 10.79
C GLN A 100 -4.41 22.70 11.35
N SER A 101 -5.35 23.14 10.52
CA SER A 101 -6.38 24.10 10.90
C SER A 101 -7.46 23.49 11.81
N ASP A 102 -7.67 22.18 11.72
CA ASP A 102 -8.75 21.43 12.36
C ASP A 102 -8.28 20.54 13.52
N PHE A 103 -7.00 20.59 13.91
CA PHE A 103 -6.51 19.88 15.09
C PHE A 103 -7.01 20.55 16.37
N VAL A 104 -7.64 19.77 17.24
CA VAL A 104 -8.05 20.18 18.59
C VAL A 104 -7.47 19.21 19.63
N PRO A 105 -6.79 19.67 20.70
CA PRO A 105 -6.10 18.77 21.63
C PRO A 105 -6.97 17.70 22.30
N VAL A 106 -8.27 17.98 22.45
CA VAL A 106 -9.25 17.06 23.02
C VAL A 106 -10.42 16.94 22.04
N PRO A 107 -10.38 16.00 21.09
CA PRO A 107 -11.45 15.85 20.10
C PRO A 107 -12.73 15.32 20.76
N ALA A 108 -13.86 15.98 20.52
CA ALA A 108 -15.17 15.59 21.06
C ALA A 108 -15.74 14.30 20.42
N GLY A 109 -14.92 13.45 19.81
CA GLY A 109 -15.29 12.25 19.06
C GLY A 109 -15.42 11.03 19.97
N PHE A 110 -14.52 10.08 19.78
CA PHE A 110 -14.55 8.76 20.42
C PHE A 110 -14.30 8.74 21.93
N LEU A 111 -13.74 9.80 22.51
CA LEU A 111 -13.33 9.84 23.93
C LEU A 111 -14.43 9.45 24.94
N PRO A 112 -15.72 9.81 24.78
CA PRO A 112 -16.76 9.39 25.73
C PRO A 112 -16.94 7.86 25.82
N LYS A 113 -16.57 7.09 24.78
CA LYS A 113 -16.59 5.63 24.80
C LYS A 113 -15.40 5.01 25.54
N LEU A 114 -14.42 5.83 25.95
CA LEU A 114 -13.23 5.41 26.67
C LEU A 114 -13.40 5.74 28.15
N GLU A 115 -13.98 4.78 28.88
CA GLU A 115 -14.26 4.89 30.31
C GLU A 115 -12.99 4.65 31.14
N ASN A 116 -12.09 3.79 30.65
CA ASN A 116 -10.79 3.58 31.27
C ASN A 116 -9.89 4.83 31.09
N ALA A 117 -9.46 5.41 32.22
CA ALA A 117 -8.69 6.65 32.23
C ALA A 117 -7.30 6.51 31.59
N GLU A 118 -6.65 5.36 31.71
CA GLU A 118 -5.33 5.09 31.13
C GLU A 118 -5.44 5.00 29.60
N VAL A 119 -6.43 4.28 29.09
CA VAL A 119 -6.71 4.19 27.64
C VAL A 119 -7.07 5.56 27.08
N ARG A 120 -7.89 6.33 27.79
CA ARG A 120 -8.27 7.69 27.38
C ARG A 120 -7.05 8.61 27.29
N ALA A 121 -6.12 8.53 28.24
CA ALA A 121 -4.89 9.32 28.22
C ALA A 121 -4.00 8.92 27.04
N TRP A 122 -3.76 7.62 26.84
CA TRP A 122 -2.95 7.13 25.73
C TRP A 122 -3.57 7.44 24.35
N ALA A 123 -4.90 7.37 24.23
CA ALA A 123 -5.60 7.76 23.02
C ALA A 123 -5.36 9.23 22.64
N LEU A 124 -5.27 10.13 23.63
CA LEU A 124 -4.92 11.54 23.41
C LEU A 124 -3.46 11.71 23.00
N GLU A 125 -2.55 10.89 23.54
CA GLU A 125 -1.14 10.85 23.11
C GLU A 125 -1.05 10.43 21.64
N VAL A 126 -1.70 9.32 21.24
CA VAL A 126 -1.74 8.86 19.85
C VAL A 126 -2.38 9.89 18.92
N HIS A 127 -3.49 10.50 19.32
CA HIS A 127 -4.11 11.60 18.59
C HIS A 127 -3.15 12.78 18.39
N SER A 128 -2.34 13.10 19.41
CA SER A 128 -1.39 14.22 19.32
C SER A 128 -0.27 14.00 18.31
N LEU A 129 0.04 12.74 17.96
CA LEU A 129 1.06 12.39 16.96
C LEU A 129 0.72 12.91 15.55
N TRP A 130 -0.55 13.20 15.25
CA TRP A 130 -0.91 13.81 13.96
C TRP A 130 -0.19 15.14 13.73
N LYS A 131 0.07 15.91 14.80
CA LYS A 131 0.85 17.15 14.71
C LYS A 131 2.25 16.89 14.16
N ASP A 132 2.87 15.80 14.59
CA ASP A 132 4.26 15.47 14.28
C ASP A 132 4.42 14.82 12.92
N LEU A 133 3.35 14.26 12.36
CA LEU A 133 3.36 13.58 11.06
C LEU A 133 2.87 14.45 9.89
N CYS A 134 2.17 15.56 10.15
CA CYS A 134 1.75 16.41 9.04
C CYS A 134 2.89 17.26 8.49
N ARG A 135 2.98 17.30 7.17
CA ARG A 135 3.96 18.06 6.41
C ARG A 135 3.27 18.77 5.25
N ARG A 136 3.96 19.71 4.64
CA ARG A 136 3.62 20.29 3.35
C ARG A 136 4.86 20.23 2.48
N VAL A 137 4.67 19.99 1.19
CA VAL A 137 5.74 20.12 0.19
C VAL A 137 6.27 21.55 0.20
N SER A 138 7.59 21.71 0.28
CA SER A 138 8.23 23.02 0.34
C SER A 138 7.97 23.84 -0.94
N ASP A 139 8.09 25.17 -0.84
CA ASP A 139 7.92 26.04 -2.01
C ASP A 139 9.04 25.84 -3.04
N GLY A 140 10.19 25.28 -2.63
CA GLY A 140 11.31 24.95 -3.52
C GLY A 140 10.90 23.93 -4.57
N VAL A 141 10.23 22.85 -4.15
CA VAL A 141 9.72 21.81 -5.05
C VAL A 141 8.75 22.38 -6.08
N LYS A 142 7.88 23.32 -5.70
CA LYS A 142 6.95 23.95 -6.65
C LYS A 142 7.64 24.88 -7.64
N LYS A 143 8.73 25.54 -7.24
CA LYS A 143 9.47 26.51 -8.07
C LYS A 143 10.46 25.85 -9.03
N ARG A 144 11.10 24.76 -8.61
CA ARG A 144 12.17 24.06 -9.33
C ARG A 144 11.99 22.54 -9.25
N PRO A 145 10.85 21.99 -9.71
CA PRO A 145 10.51 20.57 -9.52
C PRO A 145 11.55 19.61 -10.12
N GLU A 146 12.32 20.05 -11.12
CA GLU A 146 13.36 19.25 -11.76
C GLU A 146 14.58 18.97 -10.87
N LEU A 147 14.71 19.64 -9.72
CA LEU A 147 15.78 19.42 -8.74
C LEU A 147 15.39 18.43 -7.64
N HIS A 148 14.13 18.00 -7.59
CA HIS A 148 13.60 17.18 -6.52
C HIS A 148 13.03 15.87 -7.05
N THR A 149 13.19 14.80 -6.28
CA THR A 149 12.41 13.59 -6.51
C THR A 149 11.02 13.68 -5.90
N LEU A 150 10.81 14.48 -4.84
CA LEU A 150 9.49 14.74 -4.27
C LEU A 150 8.63 15.51 -5.27
N LEU A 151 7.39 15.07 -5.44
CA LEU A 151 6.46 15.68 -6.38
C LEU A 151 5.68 16.84 -5.73
N PRO A 152 5.37 17.91 -6.47
CA PRO A 152 4.59 19.02 -5.94
C PRO A 152 3.17 18.55 -5.60
N LEU A 153 2.68 18.96 -4.42
CA LEU A 153 1.32 18.68 -3.97
C LEU A 153 0.56 19.97 -3.61
N PRO A 154 -0.74 20.06 -3.93
CA PRO A 154 -1.53 21.25 -3.64
C PRO A 154 -1.72 21.49 -2.13
N GLU A 155 -1.98 20.42 -1.38
CA GLU A 155 -2.38 20.46 0.04
C GLU A 155 -1.32 19.86 0.97
N SER A 156 -1.54 19.98 2.27
CA SER A 156 -0.71 19.30 3.28
C SER A 156 -0.92 17.77 3.25
N VAL A 157 0.10 17.03 3.66
CA VAL A 157 0.13 15.57 3.71
C VAL A 157 0.34 15.10 5.14
N VAL A 158 0.04 13.83 5.40
CA VAL A 158 0.51 13.09 6.57
C VAL A 158 1.45 12.01 6.07
N ILE A 159 2.68 12.01 6.55
CA ILE A 159 3.66 10.98 6.20
C ILE A 159 3.49 9.76 7.14
N PRO A 160 3.84 8.53 6.70
CA PRO A 160 3.81 7.37 7.59
C PRO A 160 4.75 7.54 8.79
N GLY A 161 6.00 7.99 8.56
CA GLY A 161 6.98 8.29 9.60
C GLY A 161 8.42 7.90 9.21
N SER A 162 9.40 8.51 9.90
CA SER A 162 10.83 8.19 9.79
C SER A 162 11.40 8.23 8.36
N ARG A 163 11.66 7.07 7.74
CA ARG A 163 12.19 6.90 6.37
C ARG A 163 11.18 7.33 5.30
N PHE A 164 9.88 7.19 5.58
CA PHE A 164 8.81 7.46 4.64
C PHE A 164 8.44 8.93 4.72
N ARG A 165 8.99 9.73 3.81
CA ARG A 165 8.95 11.20 3.78
C ARG A 165 8.14 11.72 2.59
N GLU A 166 7.09 10.98 2.26
CA GLU A 166 6.12 11.34 1.23
C GLU A 166 4.75 10.76 1.64
N VAL A 167 3.69 11.24 1.00
CA VAL A 167 2.39 10.57 1.11
C VAL A 167 2.46 9.24 0.37
N TYR A 168 1.98 8.18 1.01
CA TYR A 168 1.81 6.85 0.43
C TYR A 168 0.32 6.57 0.22
N TYR A 169 -0.04 5.92 -0.87
CA TYR A 169 -1.43 5.82 -1.29
C TYR A 169 -2.28 5.00 -0.32
N TRP A 170 -2.03 3.70 -0.18
CA TRP A 170 -2.93 2.87 0.63
C TRP A 170 -2.82 3.17 2.13
N ASP A 171 -1.64 3.53 2.65
CA ASP A 171 -1.41 4.00 4.02
C ASP A 171 -2.36 5.14 4.39
N SER A 172 -2.60 6.05 3.43
CA SER A 172 -3.47 7.21 3.61
C SER A 172 -4.90 6.82 3.99
N TYR A 173 -5.37 5.61 3.65
CA TYR A 173 -6.70 5.16 4.05
C TYR A 173 -6.78 5.07 5.57
N TRP A 174 -5.85 4.38 6.22
CA TRP A 174 -5.87 4.24 7.68
C TRP A 174 -5.51 5.52 8.40
N VAL A 175 -4.62 6.35 7.83
CA VAL A 175 -4.41 7.71 8.31
C VAL A 175 -5.74 8.48 8.34
N ILE A 176 -6.48 8.47 7.23
CA ILE A 176 -7.80 9.11 7.13
C ILE A 176 -8.75 8.52 8.17
N ARG A 177 -8.82 7.19 8.35
CA ARG A 177 -9.65 6.58 9.40
C ARG A 177 -9.36 7.16 10.79
N GLY A 178 -8.08 7.34 11.14
CA GLY A 178 -7.69 7.98 12.41
C GLY A 178 -7.99 9.48 12.48
N LEU A 179 -7.83 10.20 11.37
CA LEU A 179 -8.20 11.62 11.27
C LEU A 179 -9.72 11.80 11.42
N LEU A 180 -10.53 10.92 10.85
CA LEU A 180 -12.00 10.95 10.99
C LEU A 180 -12.42 10.71 12.44
N ALA A 181 -11.82 9.74 13.14
CA ALA A 181 -12.02 9.52 14.57
C ALA A 181 -11.61 10.76 15.39
N SER A 182 -10.54 11.45 14.95
CA SER A 182 -10.03 12.69 15.53
C SER A 182 -10.82 13.95 15.13
N LYS A 183 -11.86 13.83 14.28
CA LYS A 183 -12.63 14.94 13.68
C LYS A 183 -11.81 15.93 12.84
N MET A 184 -10.67 15.50 12.29
CA MET A 184 -9.80 16.29 11.42
C MET A 184 -10.18 16.11 9.94
N TYR A 185 -11.38 16.58 9.59
CA TYR A 185 -11.98 16.36 8.26
C TYR A 185 -11.31 17.15 7.14
N GLU A 186 -10.83 18.37 7.40
CA GLU A 186 -10.15 19.19 6.40
C GLU A 186 -8.76 18.62 6.09
N THR A 187 -8.05 18.15 7.12
CA THR A 187 -6.77 17.45 6.93
C THR A 187 -6.97 16.18 6.08
N ALA A 188 -7.99 15.37 6.38
CA ALA A 188 -8.30 14.17 5.59
C ALA A 188 -8.70 14.50 4.14
N LYS A 189 -9.49 15.56 3.92
CA LYS A 189 -9.86 16.05 2.58
C LYS A 189 -8.65 16.56 1.79
N GLY A 190 -7.67 17.17 2.46
CA GLY A 190 -6.40 17.59 1.86
C GLY A 190 -5.59 16.42 1.32
N ILE A 191 -5.51 15.31 2.08
CA ILE A 191 -4.85 14.07 1.62
C ILE A 191 -5.52 13.54 0.35
N VAL A 192 -6.85 13.44 0.32
CA VAL A 192 -7.59 12.96 -0.86
C VAL A 192 -7.39 13.89 -2.06
N THR A 193 -7.39 15.21 -1.85
CA THR A 193 -7.11 16.19 -2.90
C THR A 193 -5.71 15.98 -3.51
N ASN A 194 -4.71 15.70 -2.67
CA ASN A 194 -3.36 15.37 -3.14
C ASN A 194 -3.33 14.09 -3.99
N LEU A 195 -4.00 13.02 -3.55
CA LEU A 195 -4.07 11.77 -4.31
C LEU A 195 -4.78 11.94 -5.66
N ILE A 196 -5.85 12.73 -5.70
CA ILE A 196 -6.54 13.10 -6.95
C ILE A 196 -5.61 13.89 -7.87
N SER A 197 -4.83 14.84 -7.35
CA SER A 197 -3.90 15.62 -8.16
C SER A 197 -2.82 14.75 -8.83
N LEU A 198 -2.32 13.73 -8.11
CA LEU A 198 -1.39 12.75 -8.68
C LEU A 198 -2.06 11.90 -9.77
N LEU A 199 -3.30 11.47 -9.53
CA LEU A 199 -4.07 10.72 -10.52
C LEU A 199 -4.35 11.55 -11.78
N ASP A 200 -4.68 12.83 -11.63
CA ASP A 200 -4.95 13.73 -12.74
C ASP A 200 -3.71 13.90 -13.63
N GLU A 201 -2.55 14.12 -13.02
CA GLU A 201 -1.26 14.29 -13.70
C GLU A 201 -0.72 12.99 -14.32
N TYR A 202 -0.67 11.90 -13.55
CA TYR A 202 0.06 10.68 -13.94
C TYR A 202 -0.85 9.56 -14.48
N GLY A 203 -2.16 9.73 -14.43
CA GLY A 203 -3.14 8.77 -14.94
C GLY A 203 -3.66 7.77 -13.91
N HIS A 204 -3.04 7.69 -12.74
CA HIS A 204 -3.33 6.77 -11.65
C HIS A 204 -2.78 7.33 -10.33
N VAL A 205 -3.31 6.89 -9.19
CA VAL A 205 -2.71 7.25 -7.90
C VAL A 205 -1.37 6.52 -7.77
N LEU A 206 -0.30 7.25 -7.46
CA LEU A 206 1.05 6.70 -7.35
C LEU A 206 1.25 5.95 -6.02
N ASN A 207 2.18 4.99 -5.98
CA ASN A 207 2.62 4.37 -4.72
C ASN A 207 2.92 5.41 -3.63
N GLY A 208 3.76 6.38 -3.97
CA GLY A 208 3.97 7.58 -3.18
C GLY A 208 4.35 8.77 -4.05
N ALA A 209 4.37 9.97 -3.47
CA ALA A 209 4.58 11.23 -4.20
C ALA A 209 6.06 11.49 -4.56
N ARG A 210 6.77 10.50 -5.13
CA ARG A 210 8.14 10.63 -5.63
C ARG A 210 8.23 10.26 -7.11
N ALA A 211 9.14 10.89 -7.84
CA ALA A 211 9.32 10.69 -9.28
C ALA A 211 9.60 9.20 -9.64
N TYR A 212 10.35 8.49 -8.81
CA TYR A 212 10.65 7.07 -8.98
C TYR A 212 9.47 6.12 -8.68
N TYR A 213 8.34 6.65 -8.21
CA TYR A 213 7.07 5.92 -8.03
C TYR A 213 6.06 6.14 -9.18
N THR A 214 6.35 7.01 -10.16
CA THR A 214 5.44 7.31 -11.31
C THR A 214 5.17 6.13 -12.25
N ASN A 215 5.81 4.99 -12.03
CA ASN A 215 5.66 3.75 -12.77
C ASN A 215 4.70 2.74 -12.14
N ARG A 216 4.21 2.98 -10.92
CA ARG A 216 3.39 2.03 -10.19
C ARG A 216 2.43 2.69 -9.21
N SER A 217 1.33 2.01 -8.95
CA SER A 217 0.31 2.42 -7.99
C SER A 217 0.53 1.76 -6.62
N GLN A 218 -0.55 1.63 -5.85
CA GLN A 218 -0.67 0.87 -4.61
C GLN A 218 -2.13 0.39 -4.46
N PRO A 219 -2.47 -0.46 -3.47
CA PRO A 219 -3.84 -0.97 -3.28
C PRO A 219 -4.93 0.13 -3.32
N PRO A 220 -5.94 0.01 -4.21
CA PRO A 220 -6.77 1.17 -4.54
C PRO A 220 -7.90 1.43 -3.54
N LEU A 221 -7.69 2.41 -2.66
CA LEU A 221 -8.60 2.77 -1.56
C LEU A 221 -9.17 4.20 -1.64
N LEU A 222 -8.85 4.97 -2.70
CA LEU A 222 -9.29 6.38 -2.85
C LEU A 222 -10.81 6.52 -2.78
N SER A 223 -11.55 5.62 -3.42
CA SER A 223 -13.01 5.57 -3.38
C SER A 223 -13.57 5.42 -1.96
N SER A 224 -12.97 4.56 -1.15
CA SER A 224 -13.34 4.35 0.25
C SER A 224 -12.96 5.53 1.13
N MET A 225 -11.84 6.22 0.86
CA MET A 225 -11.49 7.48 1.53
C MET A 225 -12.55 8.56 1.30
N ILE A 226 -12.99 8.74 0.05
CA ILE A 226 -14.04 9.71 -0.32
C ILE A 226 -15.39 9.31 0.28
N TYR A 227 -15.73 8.02 0.23
CA TYR A 227 -16.94 7.48 0.85
C TYR A 227 -16.98 7.77 2.34
N ASP A 228 -15.93 7.44 3.09
CA ASP A 228 -15.88 7.62 4.55
C ASP A 228 -15.90 9.11 4.93
N LEU A 229 -15.20 9.97 4.18
CA LEU A 229 -15.30 11.43 4.35
C LEU A 229 -16.73 11.91 4.16
N TYR A 230 -17.38 11.52 3.06
CA TYR A 230 -18.77 11.90 2.79
C TYR A 230 -19.71 11.42 3.88
N LYS A 231 -19.54 10.19 4.39
CA LYS A 231 -20.36 9.66 5.49
C LYS A 231 -20.25 10.48 6.78
N ARG A 232 -19.13 11.18 7.00
CA ARG A 232 -18.90 12.03 8.18
C ARG A 232 -19.31 13.49 7.97
N THR A 233 -19.10 14.03 6.77
CA THR A 233 -19.27 15.48 6.49
C THR A 233 -20.53 15.82 5.72
N GLY A 234 -21.06 14.88 4.93
CA GLY A 234 -22.14 15.15 3.97
C GLY A 234 -21.72 16.06 2.80
N ASP A 235 -20.42 16.27 2.57
CA ASP A 235 -19.89 17.19 1.55
C ASP A 235 -20.14 16.67 0.13
N MET A 236 -21.33 16.97 -0.38
CA MET A 236 -21.80 16.62 -1.72
C MET A 236 -20.99 17.28 -2.84
N GLU A 237 -20.43 18.47 -2.59
CA GLU A 237 -19.65 19.18 -3.60
C GLU A 237 -18.31 18.49 -3.82
N PHE A 238 -17.65 18.09 -2.74
CA PHE A 238 -16.42 17.30 -2.82
C PHE A 238 -16.63 16.00 -3.58
N VAL A 239 -17.69 15.24 -3.26
CA VAL A 239 -18.01 14.00 -3.99
C VAL A 239 -18.17 14.25 -5.50
N ARG A 240 -18.89 15.31 -5.88
CA ARG A 240 -19.09 15.65 -7.31
C ARG A 240 -17.77 15.96 -8.01
N LYS A 241 -16.85 16.67 -7.34
CA LYS A 241 -15.51 16.97 -7.87
C LYS A 241 -14.62 15.73 -7.96
N SER A 242 -14.74 14.79 -7.02
CA SER A 242 -13.91 13.59 -6.97
C SER A 242 -14.38 12.45 -7.88
N LEU A 243 -15.66 12.39 -8.23
CA LEU A 243 -16.22 11.28 -9.02
C LEU A 243 -15.48 11.03 -10.35
N PRO A 244 -15.12 12.05 -11.16
CA PRO A 244 -14.35 11.83 -12.39
C PRO A 244 -13.00 11.15 -12.16
N ALA A 245 -12.30 11.50 -11.08
CA ALA A 245 -11.02 10.87 -10.73
C ALA A 245 -11.20 9.38 -10.43
N LEU A 246 -12.27 9.00 -9.71
CA LEU A 246 -12.59 7.59 -9.43
C LEU A 246 -12.89 6.79 -10.71
N LEU A 247 -13.55 7.39 -11.70
CA LEU A 247 -13.79 6.75 -12.99
C LEU A 247 -12.48 6.46 -13.73
N LYS A 248 -11.55 7.41 -13.67
CA LYS A 248 -10.23 7.28 -14.28
C LYS A 248 -9.39 6.23 -13.55
N GLU A 249 -9.45 6.18 -12.22
CA GLU A 249 -8.76 5.14 -11.44
C GLU A 249 -9.30 3.73 -11.74
N HIS A 250 -10.62 3.57 -11.79
CA HIS A 250 -11.24 2.29 -12.15
C HIS A 250 -10.81 1.85 -13.55
N SER A 251 -10.75 2.79 -14.50
CA SER A 251 -10.26 2.50 -15.85
C SER A 251 -8.81 2.03 -15.86
N PHE A 252 -7.94 2.60 -15.02
CA PHE A 252 -6.54 2.15 -14.89
C PHE A 252 -6.46 0.68 -14.45
N TRP A 253 -7.14 0.31 -13.37
CA TRP A 253 -7.12 -1.06 -12.82
C TRP A 253 -7.88 -2.10 -13.63
N ASN A 254 -8.84 -1.67 -14.45
CA ASN A 254 -9.73 -2.55 -15.21
C ASN A 254 -9.49 -2.51 -16.72
N SER A 255 -8.28 -2.13 -17.16
CA SER A 255 -7.87 -2.12 -18.57
C SER A 255 -6.43 -2.62 -18.76
N GLY A 256 -6.03 -2.78 -20.03
CA GLY A 256 -4.66 -3.07 -20.43
C GLY A 256 -4.02 -4.26 -19.69
N ILE A 257 -2.82 -4.05 -19.16
CA ILE A 257 -1.99 -5.06 -18.49
C ILE A 257 -2.55 -5.56 -17.16
N HIS A 258 -3.40 -4.77 -16.50
CA HIS A 258 -4.02 -5.13 -15.22
C HIS A 258 -5.21 -6.05 -15.42
N LYS A 259 -5.96 -5.91 -16.51
CA LYS A 259 -7.16 -6.70 -16.81
C LYS A 259 -6.77 -8.10 -17.31
N VAL A 260 -7.27 -9.13 -16.64
CA VAL A 260 -7.08 -10.53 -17.02
C VAL A 260 -8.42 -11.21 -17.21
N THR A 261 -8.58 -11.91 -18.33
CA THR A 261 -9.76 -12.75 -18.61
C THR A 261 -9.43 -14.20 -18.30
N ILE A 262 -10.25 -14.83 -17.46
CA ILE A 262 -10.14 -16.24 -17.07
C ILE A 262 -11.47 -16.94 -17.29
N LYS A 263 -11.43 -18.16 -17.82
CA LYS A 263 -12.59 -19.01 -18.04
C LYS A 263 -12.75 -19.93 -16.83
N ASP A 264 -13.88 -19.88 -16.14
CA ASP A 264 -14.14 -20.75 -14.99
C ASP A 264 -14.32 -22.23 -15.39
N ALA A 265 -14.47 -23.09 -14.39
CA ALA A 265 -14.69 -24.53 -14.58
C ALA A 265 -15.98 -24.86 -15.37
N GLN A 266 -16.93 -23.91 -15.47
CA GLN A 266 -18.17 -24.05 -16.21
C GLN A 266 -18.07 -23.48 -17.64
N GLY A 267 -16.90 -22.99 -18.04
CA GLY A 267 -16.65 -22.44 -19.37
C GLY A 267 -17.05 -20.97 -19.52
N CYS A 268 -17.40 -20.28 -18.43
CA CYS A 268 -17.81 -18.87 -18.43
C CYS A 268 -16.60 -17.95 -18.26
N ASN A 269 -16.50 -16.93 -19.10
CA ASN A 269 -15.42 -15.94 -19.01
C ASN A 269 -15.72 -14.90 -17.92
N HIS A 270 -14.72 -14.68 -17.07
CA HIS A 270 -14.70 -13.68 -16.02
C HIS A 270 -13.53 -12.73 -16.22
N THR A 271 -13.66 -11.52 -15.68
CA THR A 271 -12.57 -10.54 -15.66
C THR A 271 -12.19 -10.25 -14.22
N LEU A 272 -10.90 -10.34 -13.93
CA LEU A 272 -10.26 -9.92 -12.68
C LEU A 272 -9.04 -9.08 -12.98
N SER A 273 -8.45 -8.48 -11.95
CA SER A 273 -7.28 -7.62 -12.07
C SER A 273 -6.06 -8.20 -11.36
N ARG A 274 -4.86 -7.79 -11.81
CA ARG A 274 -3.55 -8.09 -11.20
C ARG A 274 -2.73 -6.83 -10.97
N TYR A 275 -1.77 -6.92 -10.05
CA TYR A 275 -0.70 -5.92 -9.92
C TYR A 275 0.28 -6.07 -11.07
N TYR A 276 0.73 -4.94 -11.62
CA TYR A 276 1.67 -4.87 -12.71
C TYR A 276 2.33 -3.48 -12.78
N ALA A 277 3.54 -3.36 -12.25
CA ALA A 277 4.32 -2.13 -12.36
C ALA A 277 4.90 -1.94 -13.77
N MET A 278 4.90 -0.69 -14.25
CA MET A 278 5.49 -0.29 -15.54
C MET A 278 7.00 -0.06 -15.41
N TRP A 279 7.73 -1.01 -14.80
CA TRP A 279 9.14 -0.90 -14.46
C TRP A 279 9.83 -2.25 -14.63
N ASN A 280 11.06 -2.27 -15.17
CA ASN A 280 11.85 -3.49 -15.40
C ASN A 280 13.34 -3.29 -15.10
N LYS A 281 13.66 -2.28 -14.28
CA LYS A 281 15.02 -1.97 -13.81
C LYS A 281 15.05 -2.10 -12.27
N PRO A 282 16.22 -2.11 -11.64
CA PRO A 282 16.30 -1.94 -10.18
C PRO A 282 15.44 -0.76 -9.73
N ARG A 283 14.67 -0.92 -8.64
CA ARG A 283 13.87 0.16 -8.06
C ARG A 283 14.83 1.22 -7.52
N PRO A 284 14.75 2.51 -7.88
CA PRO A 284 15.74 3.49 -7.43
C PRO A 284 15.91 3.55 -5.91
N GLU A 285 14.82 3.44 -5.16
CA GLU A 285 14.84 3.45 -3.69
C GLU A 285 15.47 2.21 -3.03
N SER A 286 15.74 1.17 -3.82
CA SER A 286 16.35 -0.11 -3.40
C SER A 286 17.34 -0.64 -4.45
N SER A 287 17.92 0.23 -5.30
CA SER A 287 18.59 -0.16 -6.56
C SER A 287 19.71 -1.17 -6.35
N ILE A 288 20.52 -0.93 -5.32
CA ILE A 288 21.62 -1.80 -4.94
C ILE A 288 21.15 -3.17 -4.45
N ILE A 289 20.11 -3.19 -3.59
CA ILE A 289 19.54 -4.41 -3.01
C ILE A 289 18.91 -5.28 -4.13
N ASP A 290 18.22 -4.64 -5.06
CA ASP A 290 17.62 -5.29 -6.22
C ASP A 290 18.71 -5.92 -7.13
N LYS A 291 19.80 -5.19 -7.40
CA LYS A 291 20.95 -5.69 -8.18
C LYS A 291 21.61 -6.89 -7.51
N GLU A 292 21.79 -6.86 -6.20
CA GLU A 292 22.33 -7.99 -5.43
C GLU A 292 21.41 -9.20 -5.46
N SER A 293 20.12 -8.99 -5.31
CA SER A 293 19.10 -10.04 -5.40
C SER A 293 19.08 -10.69 -6.79
N ALA A 294 19.23 -9.89 -7.84
CA ALA A 294 19.36 -10.33 -9.23
C ALA A 294 20.73 -10.94 -9.59
N SER A 295 21.74 -10.90 -8.71
CA SER A 295 23.10 -11.37 -9.04
C SER A 295 23.17 -12.84 -9.45
N LYS A 296 22.26 -13.68 -8.95
CA LYS A 296 22.15 -15.11 -9.28
C LYS A 296 21.58 -15.37 -10.67
N LEU A 297 20.86 -14.41 -11.24
CA LEU A 297 20.30 -14.49 -12.58
C LEU A 297 21.38 -14.19 -13.60
N LEU A 298 21.51 -15.03 -14.63
CA LEU A 298 22.61 -14.92 -15.59
C LEU A 298 22.23 -14.04 -16.77
N ASN A 299 20.98 -14.09 -17.23
CA ASN A 299 20.58 -13.38 -18.44
C ASN A 299 19.83 -12.06 -18.15
N VAL A 300 19.97 -11.10 -19.06
CA VAL A 300 19.40 -9.75 -18.92
C VAL A 300 17.88 -9.79 -18.87
N SER A 301 17.24 -10.65 -19.68
CA SER A 301 15.78 -10.78 -19.73
C SER A 301 15.17 -11.27 -18.40
N GLU A 302 15.82 -12.25 -17.76
CA GLU A 302 15.45 -12.74 -16.42
C GLU A 302 15.59 -11.65 -15.38
N LYS A 303 16.69 -10.87 -15.43
CA LYS A 303 16.87 -9.73 -14.52
C LYS A 303 15.77 -8.69 -14.71
N GLU A 304 15.49 -8.29 -15.96
CA GLU A 304 14.43 -7.34 -16.26
C GLU A 304 13.04 -7.84 -15.85
N HIS A 305 12.77 -9.12 -16.05
CA HIS A 305 11.55 -9.75 -15.56
C HIS A 305 11.49 -9.70 -14.03
N PHE A 306 12.54 -10.15 -13.34
CA PHE A 306 12.61 -10.14 -11.89
C PHE A 306 12.47 -8.73 -11.29
N TYR A 307 13.10 -7.71 -11.89
CA TYR A 307 12.95 -6.31 -11.48
C TYR A 307 11.51 -5.80 -11.60
N ARG A 308 10.78 -6.27 -12.61
CA ARG A 308 9.36 -5.98 -12.73
C ARG A 308 8.53 -6.69 -11.68
N GLU A 309 8.87 -7.93 -11.34
CA GLU A 309 8.22 -8.64 -10.23
C GLU A 309 8.46 -7.93 -8.90
N LEU A 310 9.68 -7.43 -8.65
CA LEU A 310 10.00 -6.61 -7.49
C LEU A 310 9.13 -5.34 -7.43
N ALA A 311 9.10 -4.57 -8.53
CA ALA A 311 8.31 -3.33 -8.60
C ALA A 311 6.79 -3.60 -8.49
N SER A 312 6.30 -4.68 -9.08
CA SER A 312 4.88 -5.08 -8.98
C SER A 312 4.52 -5.57 -7.58
N THR A 313 5.47 -6.17 -6.88
CA THR A 313 5.28 -6.53 -5.47
C THR A 313 5.20 -5.29 -4.59
N ALA A 314 6.01 -4.26 -4.86
CA ALA A 314 5.88 -2.96 -4.20
C ALA A 314 4.53 -2.27 -4.54
N GLU A 315 4.00 -2.45 -5.75
CA GLU A 315 2.64 -2.01 -6.11
C GLU A 315 1.55 -2.73 -5.31
N SER A 316 1.78 -3.97 -4.89
CA SER A 316 0.83 -4.69 -4.04
C SER A 316 0.77 -4.19 -2.59
N GLY A 317 1.77 -3.40 -2.16
CA GLY A 317 2.00 -3.02 -0.77
C GLY A 317 2.60 -4.13 0.10
N TRP A 318 2.76 -5.35 -0.42
CA TRP A 318 3.30 -6.53 0.29
C TRP A 318 4.73 -6.89 -0.16
N ASP A 319 5.61 -5.90 -0.26
CA ASP A 319 7.04 -6.06 -0.58
C ASP A 319 7.86 -6.38 0.69
N PHE A 320 8.29 -7.60 0.97
CA PHE A 320 8.02 -8.83 0.23
C PHE A 320 7.36 -9.88 1.13
N SER A 321 6.83 -10.91 0.47
CA SER A 321 6.10 -12.03 1.08
C SER A 321 6.28 -13.28 0.25
N THR A 322 6.30 -14.44 0.90
CA THR A 322 6.20 -15.76 0.25
C THR A 322 4.92 -15.93 -0.56
N ARG A 323 3.89 -15.09 -0.32
CA ARG A 323 2.68 -14.99 -1.13
C ARG A 323 2.95 -14.88 -2.63
N TRP A 324 4.06 -14.23 -2.99
CA TRP A 324 4.40 -13.89 -4.37
C TRP A 324 5.46 -14.80 -4.99
N MET A 325 5.97 -15.80 -4.25
CA MET A 325 7.17 -16.58 -4.62
C MET A 325 6.80 -18.00 -5.02
N ARG A 326 7.06 -18.41 -6.28
CA ARG A 326 6.79 -19.79 -6.75
C ARG A 326 7.52 -20.83 -5.89
N ASN A 327 8.70 -20.48 -5.40
CA ASN A 327 9.45 -21.22 -4.39
C ASN A 327 9.71 -20.30 -3.19
N THR A 328 9.13 -20.62 -2.03
CA THR A 328 9.20 -19.80 -0.81
C THR A 328 10.62 -19.62 -0.26
N SER A 329 11.58 -20.46 -0.67
CA SER A 329 13.00 -20.36 -0.26
C SER A 329 13.87 -19.60 -1.27
N ASP A 330 13.34 -19.24 -2.44
CA ASP A 330 14.09 -18.57 -3.50
C ASP A 330 13.42 -17.27 -3.92
N PHE A 331 13.98 -16.16 -3.42
CA PHE A 331 13.50 -14.81 -3.70
C PHE A 331 13.45 -14.47 -5.20
N THR A 332 14.30 -15.09 -6.04
CA THR A 332 14.29 -14.83 -7.49
C THR A 332 13.04 -15.35 -8.20
N THR A 333 12.23 -16.14 -7.51
CA THR A 333 11.00 -16.75 -8.04
C THR A 333 9.74 -15.92 -7.78
N LEU A 334 9.87 -14.63 -7.47
CA LEU A 334 8.75 -13.69 -7.46
C LEU A 334 7.99 -13.77 -8.79
N ALA A 335 6.66 -13.78 -8.71
CA ALA A 335 5.76 -13.94 -9.86
C ALA A 335 4.45 -13.15 -9.69
N THR A 336 4.52 -12.01 -9.01
CA THR A 336 3.41 -11.09 -8.72
C THR A 336 2.58 -10.74 -9.95
N THR A 337 3.20 -10.49 -11.11
CA THR A 337 2.47 -10.19 -12.36
C THR A 337 1.70 -11.39 -12.92
N SER A 338 1.92 -12.58 -12.38
CA SER A 338 1.24 -13.82 -12.76
C SER A 338 0.27 -14.31 -11.69
N ILE A 339 -0.20 -13.42 -10.81
CA ILE A 339 -1.17 -13.74 -9.76
C ILE A 339 -2.40 -12.85 -9.91
N LEU A 340 -3.59 -13.42 -9.74
CA LEU A 340 -4.85 -12.71 -9.52
C LEU A 340 -5.06 -12.60 -8.01
N PRO A 341 -4.76 -11.45 -7.40
CA PRO A 341 -4.76 -11.32 -5.96
C PRO A 341 -6.18 -11.12 -5.43
N VAL A 342 -6.51 -11.81 -4.33
CA VAL A 342 -7.82 -11.71 -3.65
C VAL A 342 -8.10 -10.29 -3.20
N ASP A 343 -7.12 -9.67 -2.55
CA ASP A 343 -7.19 -8.34 -1.98
C ASP A 343 -7.40 -7.27 -3.06
N LEU A 344 -6.61 -7.27 -4.15
CA LEU A 344 -6.81 -6.32 -5.25
C LEU A 344 -8.23 -6.37 -5.80
N ASN A 345 -8.75 -7.58 -6.03
CA ASN A 345 -10.09 -7.74 -6.58
C ASN A 345 -11.19 -7.38 -5.56
N ALA A 346 -10.93 -7.53 -4.26
CA ALA A 346 -11.79 -6.99 -3.20
C ALA A 346 -11.76 -5.45 -3.18
N PHE A 347 -10.60 -4.83 -3.33
CA PHE A 347 -10.46 -3.37 -3.38
C PHE A 347 -11.17 -2.77 -4.58
N ILE A 348 -11.04 -3.37 -5.76
CA ILE A 348 -11.76 -2.89 -6.95
C ILE A 348 -13.26 -3.15 -6.83
N LEU A 349 -13.70 -4.26 -6.22
CA LEU A 349 -15.11 -4.47 -5.92
C LEU A 349 -15.64 -3.39 -4.98
N LYS A 350 -14.88 -3.02 -3.95
CA LYS A 350 -15.24 -1.91 -3.06
C LYS A 350 -15.33 -0.60 -3.82
N MET A 351 -14.36 -0.33 -4.70
CA MET A 351 -14.36 0.86 -5.55
C MET A 351 -15.60 0.94 -6.42
N GLU A 352 -16.00 -0.17 -7.05
CA GLU A 352 -17.21 -0.21 -7.88
C GLU A 352 -18.46 0.10 -7.05
N LEU A 353 -18.58 -0.45 -5.83
CA LEU A 353 -19.69 -0.16 -4.92
C LEU A 353 -19.69 1.29 -4.42
N ASP A 354 -18.52 1.82 -4.08
CA ASP A 354 -18.37 3.19 -3.59
C ASP A 354 -18.69 4.19 -4.69
N ILE A 355 -18.20 3.97 -5.93
CA ILE A 355 -18.57 4.79 -7.08
C ILE A 355 -20.08 4.73 -7.31
N ALA A 356 -20.70 3.55 -7.25
CA ALA A 356 -22.15 3.42 -7.42
C ALA A 356 -22.92 4.24 -6.37
N PHE A 357 -22.50 4.16 -5.11
CA PHE A 357 -23.09 4.95 -4.02
C PHE A 357 -22.90 6.46 -4.21
N LEU A 358 -21.66 6.90 -4.49
CA LEU A 358 -21.29 8.30 -4.65
C LEU A 358 -21.96 8.95 -5.87
N ALA A 359 -22.07 8.20 -6.98
CA ALA A 359 -22.83 8.60 -8.15
C ALA A 359 -24.32 8.75 -7.84
N LYS A 360 -24.91 7.81 -7.08
CA LYS A 360 -26.32 7.88 -6.69
C LYS A 360 -26.61 9.13 -5.85
N VAL A 361 -25.79 9.43 -4.84
CA VAL A 361 -26.03 10.61 -3.99
C VAL A 361 -25.86 11.92 -4.77
N THR A 362 -25.00 11.95 -5.79
CA THR A 362 -24.77 13.15 -6.64
C THR A 362 -25.77 13.30 -7.78
N GLY A 363 -26.67 12.32 -7.99
CA GLY A 363 -27.68 12.33 -9.06
C GLY A 363 -27.25 11.68 -10.38
N GLU A 364 -26.05 11.11 -10.43
CA GLU A 364 -25.45 10.45 -11.61
C GLU A 364 -25.97 9.00 -11.78
N LYS A 365 -27.28 8.86 -12.02
CA LYS A 365 -27.96 7.55 -12.02
C LYS A 365 -27.37 6.54 -13.00
N SER A 366 -27.05 6.95 -14.23
CA SER A 366 -26.48 6.04 -15.24
C SER A 366 -25.12 5.49 -14.81
N THR A 367 -24.28 6.33 -14.18
CA THR A 367 -23.01 5.89 -13.60
C THR A 367 -23.26 4.93 -12.44
N ALA A 368 -24.22 5.23 -11.57
CA ALA A 368 -24.56 4.34 -10.44
C ALA A 368 -24.98 2.94 -10.90
N ASP A 369 -25.90 2.86 -11.87
CA ASP A 369 -26.41 1.59 -12.40
C ASP A 369 -25.29 0.78 -13.07
N ARG A 370 -24.46 1.43 -13.89
CA ARG A 370 -23.30 0.80 -14.55
C ARG A 370 -22.29 0.20 -13.57
N PHE A 371 -21.98 0.92 -12.48
CA PHE A 371 -21.02 0.43 -11.50
C PHE A 371 -21.59 -0.65 -10.58
N LEU A 372 -22.91 -0.63 -10.33
CA LEU A 372 -23.56 -1.74 -9.66
C LEU A 372 -23.49 -3.03 -10.49
N GLU A 373 -23.70 -2.94 -11.82
CA GLU A 373 -23.52 -4.08 -12.73
C GLU A 373 -22.08 -4.59 -12.73
N ALA A 374 -21.09 -3.69 -12.77
CA ALA A 374 -19.67 -4.04 -12.68
C ALA A 374 -19.34 -4.76 -11.36
N ALA A 375 -19.80 -4.23 -10.22
CA ALA A 375 -19.62 -4.85 -8.91
C ALA A 375 -20.24 -6.26 -8.84
N GLN A 376 -21.43 -6.46 -9.42
CA GLN A 376 -22.04 -7.78 -9.47
C GLN A 376 -21.26 -8.75 -10.37
N ALA A 377 -20.72 -8.28 -11.50
CA ALA A 377 -19.86 -9.09 -12.35
C ALA A 377 -18.57 -9.50 -11.62
N ARG A 378 -17.91 -8.59 -10.92
CA ARG A 378 -16.70 -8.88 -10.14
C ARG A 378 -16.97 -9.80 -8.96
N LYS A 379 -18.07 -9.61 -8.23
CA LYS A 379 -18.49 -10.55 -7.18
C LYS A 379 -18.64 -11.97 -7.72
N ARG A 380 -19.31 -12.15 -8.87
CA ARG A 380 -19.42 -13.46 -9.53
C ARG A 380 -18.06 -14.03 -9.91
N ALA A 381 -17.18 -13.21 -10.50
CA ALA A 381 -15.82 -13.62 -10.84
C ALA A 381 -15.02 -14.08 -9.62
N MET A 382 -15.05 -13.33 -8.52
CA MET A 382 -14.37 -13.71 -7.26
C MET A 382 -14.92 -15.01 -6.69
N ASN A 383 -16.24 -15.22 -6.72
CA ASN A 383 -16.86 -16.45 -6.26
C ASN A 383 -16.54 -17.66 -7.16
N SER A 384 -16.40 -17.47 -8.47
CA SER A 384 -16.06 -18.55 -9.40
C SER A 384 -14.57 -18.91 -9.39
N ILE A 385 -13.69 -17.93 -9.21
CA ILE A 385 -12.24 -18.10 -9.44
C ILE A 385 -11.45 -18.20 -8.13
N LEU A 386 -11.78 -17.38 -7.15
CA LEU A 386 -10.96 -17.17 -5.94
C LEU A 386 -11.53 -17.90 -4.72
N TRP A 387 -12.86 -18.10 -4.65
CA TRP A 387 -13.46 -18.81 -3.52
C TRP A 387 -13.06 -20.29 -3.50
N ASN A 388 -12.64 -20.77 -2.33
CA ASN A 388 -12.38 -22.18 -2.09
C ASN A 388 -13.39 -22.75 -1.08
N GLU A 389 -14.33 -23.57 -1.57
CA GLU A 389 -15.45 -24.06 -0.78
C GLU A 389 -15.03 -24.98 0.39
N LYS A 390 -13.94 -25.74 0.21
CA LYS A 390 -13.40 -26.67 1.21
C LYS A 390 -12.71 -25.94 2.35
N MET A 391 -11.91 -24.92 2.02
CA MET A 391 -11.18 -24.13 3.02
C MET A 391 -12.04 -23.01 3.61
N GLY A 392 -13.13 -22.62 2.96
CA GLY A 392 -14.03 -21.57 3.42
C GLY A 392 -13.40 -20.18 3.43
N GLN A 393 -12.53 -19.90 2.47
CA GLN A 393 -11.80 -18.65 2.30
C GLN A 393 -11.52 -18.40 0.82
N TRP A 394 -11.12 -17.18 0.49
CA TRP A 394 -10.66 -16.83 -0.86
C TRP A 394 -9.16 -17.07 -0.98
N LEU A 395 -8.71 -17.57 -2.13
CA LEU A 395 -7.32 -17.86 -2.40
C LEU A 395 -6.87 -17.12 -3.66
N ASP A 396 -5.63 -16.63 -3.65
CA ASP A 396 -5.03 -16.07 -4.85
C ASP A 396 -4.96 -17.14 -5.95
N TYR A 397 -5.20 -16.74 -7.20
CA TYR A 397 -5.10 -17.65 -8.34
C TYR A 397 -3.84 -17.35 -9.16
N TRP A 398 -3.00 -18.35 -9.38
CA TRP A 398 -1.74 -18.20 -10.09
C TRP A 398 -1.94 -18.56 -11.56
N LEU A 399 -1.67 -17.61 -12.45
CA LEU A 399 -1.71 -17.77 -13.89
C LEU A 399 -0.53 -18.65 -14.34
N ASP A 400 -0.70 -19.51 -15.34
CA ASP A 400 0.42 -20.26 -15.92
C ASP A 400 1.40 -19.33 -16.62
N ASN A 401 2.71 -19.62 -16.53
CA ASN A 401 3.78 -18.82 -17.14
C ASN A 401 3.73 -18.74 -18.70
N SER A 402 2.85 -19.50 -19.36
CA SER A 402 2.83 -19.66 -20.83
C SER A 402 1.96 -18.64 -21.59
N THR A 403 1.27 -17.74 -20.89
CA THR A 403 0.18 -16.91 -21.46
C THR A 403 0.43 -15.43 -21.50
N SER A 404 1.67 -14.98 -21.25
CA SER A 404 2.03 -13.57 -21.43
C SER A 404 1.77 -13.05 -22.86
N CYS A 405 1.51 -13.95 -23.83
CA CYS A 405 1.32 -13.60 -25.26
C CYS A 405 0.12 -14.28 -25.95
N LYS A 406 -0.82 -14.94 -25.24
CA LYS A 406 -1.99 -15.56 -25.88
C LYS A 406 -3.25 -14.74 -25.60
N GLU A 407 -3.97 -14.36 -26.65
CA GLU A 407 -5.28 -13.69 -26.57
C GLU A 407 -6.39 -14.58 -25.97
N GLU A 408 -6.12 -15.88 -25.85
CA GLU A 408 -7.07 -16.85 -25.30
C GLU A 408 -7.11 -16.80 -23.78
N ALA A 409 -8.32 -16.67 -23.23
CA ALA A 409 -8.56 -16.74 -21.79
C ALA A 409 -8.03 -18.06 -21.22
N GLN A 410 -7.19 -17.98 -20.19
CA GLN A 410 -6.76 -19.16 -19.44
C GLN A 410 -7.97 -19.88 -18.85
N THR A 411 -7.93 -21.21 -18.86
CA THR A 411 -8.95 -22.02 -18.20
C THR A 411 -8.56 -22.20 -16.75
N TRP A 412 -9.53 -22.03 -15.86
CA TRP A 412 -9.36 -22.19 -14.44
C TRP A 412 -9.05 -23.65 -14.10
N GLU A 413 -8.03 -23.85 -13.28
CA GLU A 413 -7.67 -25.15 -12.73
C GLU A 413 -7.50 -25.07 -11.22
N SER A 414 -8.12 -25.99 -10.49
CA SER A 414 -8.08 -25.98 -9.01
C SER A 414 -6.65 -26.01 -8.43
N LEU A 415 -5.70 -26.62 -9.14
CA LEU A 415 -4.30 -26.73 -8.72
C LEU A 415 -3.56 -25.39 -8.72
N ASN A 416 -4.07 -24.40 -9.45
CA ASN A 416 -3.48 -23.07 -9.58
C ASN A 416 -3.92 -22.10 -8.47
N GLN A 417 -4.86 -22.50 -7.61
CA GLN A 417 -5.16 -21.74 -6.39
C GLN A 417 -4.05 -21.93 -5.35
N ASN A 418 -3.54 -20.83 -4.80
CA ASN A 418 -2.56 -20.84 -3.73
C ASN A 418 -3.15 -21.45 -2.45
N GLN A 419 -2.75 -22.66 -2.10
CA GLN A 419 -3.29 -23.34 -0.91
C GLN A 419 -2.67 -22.85 0.41
N ASN A 420 -1.64 -21.98 0.35
CA ASN A 420 -1.07 -21.36 1.54
C ASN A 420 -2.05 -20.32 2.14
N VAL A 421 -2.03 -20.20 3.46
CA VAL A 421 -2.96 -19.34 4.19
C VAL A 421 -2.33 -17.99 4.48
N PHE A 422 -2.94 -16.93 3.96
CA PHE A 422 -2.55 -15.54 4.17
C PHE A 422 -3.72 -14.74 4.73
N ALA A 423 -3.45 -13.68 5.48
CA ALA A 423 -4.50 -12.79 5.98
C ALA A 423 -5.30 -12.13 4.84
N SER A 424 -4.70 -11.93 3.67
CA SER A 424 -5.38 -11.42 2.47
C SER A 424 -6.58 -12.26 2.05
N ASN A 425 -6.57 -13.57 2.35
CA ASN A 425 -7.66 -14.50 2.06
C ASN A 425 -8.98 -14.09 2.74
N PHE A 426 -8.91 -13.30 3.80
CA PHE A 426 -10.05 -12.89 4.63
C PHE A 426 -10.48 -11.43 4.37
N ILE A 427 -9.70 -10.65 3.61
CA ILE A 427 -10.01 -9.26 3.27
C ILE A 427 -11.36 -9.10 2.55
N PRO A 428 -11.84 -10.01 1.68
CA PRO A 428 -13.16 -9.85 1.05
C PRO A 428 -14.30 -9.67 2.05
N LEU A 429 -14.18 -10.18 3.29
CA LEU A 429 -15.19 -9.96 4.33
C LEU A 429 -15.41 -8.47 4.66
N TRP A 430 -14.45 -7.60 4.36
CA TRP A 430 -14.60 -6.15 4.48
C TRP A 430 -15.74 -5.58 3.60
N ILE A 431 -16.13 -6.29 2.53
CA ILE A 431 -17.16 -5.85 1.59
C ILE A 431 -18.56 -6.23 2.08
N GLU A 432 -19.49 -5.27 2.08
CA GLU A 432 -20.88 -5.47 2.54
C GLU A 432 -21.57 -6.65 1.87
N LEU A 433 -21.31 -6.86 0.57
CA LEU A 433 -21.88 -7.97 -0.21
C LEU A 433 -21.49 -9.36 0.30
N PHE A 434 -20.43 -9.47 1.09
CA PHE A 434 -19.93 -10.72 1.69
C PHE A 434 -20.23 -10.78 3.19
N ASN A 435 -20.00 -9.71 3.96
CA ASN A 435 -20.32 -9.73 5.40
C ASN A 435 -21.82 -9.69 5.74
N SER A 436 -22.68 -9.33 4.78
CA SER A 436 -24.13 -9.43 4.95
C SER A 436 -24.68 -10.85 4.73
N ASP A 437 -23.87 -11.76 4.17
CA ASP A 437 -24.22 -13.17 4.00
C ASP A 437 -23.81 -13.98 5.24
N GLY A 438 -24.78 -14.28 6.11
CA GLY A 438 -24.53 -14.94 7.38
C GLY A 438 -23.88 -16.33 7.27
N LEU A 439 -24.21 -17.10 6.22
CA LEU A 439 -23.62 -18.43 6.01
C LEU A 439 -22.16 -18.31 5.58
N MET A 440 -21.86 -17.34 4.71
CA MET A 440 -20.49 -17.02 4.32
C MET A 440 -19.67 -16.53 5.51
N VAL A 441 -20.20 -15.60 6.31
CA VAL A 441 -19.54 -15.10 7.53
C VAL A 441 -19.22 -16.24 8.47
N GLU A 442 -20.18 -17.14 8.76
CA GLU A 442 -19.95 -18.27 9.66
C GLU A 442 -18.82 -19.17 9.16
N LYS A 443 -18.81 -19.47 7.86
CA LYS A 443 -17.79 -20.31 7.24
C LYS A 443 -16.40 -19.66 7.26
N VAL A 444 -16.30 -18.39 6.89
CA VAL A 444 -15.06 -17.61 6.90
C VAL A 444 -14.52 -17.44 8.31
N MET A 445 -15.41 -17.18 9.28
CA MET A 445 -15.07 -17.07 10.70
C MET A 445 -14.46 -18.37 11.25
N LYS A 446 -15.07 -19.52 10.96
CA LYS A 446 -14.53 -20.84 11.33
C LYS A 446 -13.19 -21.11 10.66
N SER A 447 -13.06 -20.75 9.38
CA SER A 447 -11.80 -20.85 8.63
C SER A 447 -10.70 -20.03 9.31
N LEU A 448 -10.96 -18.76 9.62
CA LEU A 448 -10.02 -17.87 10.30
C LEU A 448 -9.61 -18.40 11.67
N GLN A 449 -10.56 -18.89 12.50
CA GLN A 449 -10.26 -19.50 13.80
C GLN A 449 -9.30 -20.68 13.70
N SER A 450 -9.52 -21.54 12.71
CA SER A 450 -8.72 -22.76 12.51
C SER A 450 -7.45 -22.54 11.67
N SER A 451 -7.28 -21.35 11.09
CA SER A 451 -6.19 -21.05 10.16
C SER A 451 -4.80 -21.04 10.78
N GLY A 452 -4.70 -20.79 12.08
CA GLY A 452 -3.43 -20.50 12.76
C GLY A 452 -2.98 -19.03 12.67
N LEU A 453 -3.70 -18.16 11.92
CA LEU A 453 -3.37 -16.75 11.83
C LEU A 453 -3.73 -15.95 13.10
N LEU A 454 -4.70 -16.41 13.90
CA LEU A 454 -5.09 -15.73 15.13
C LEU A 454 -4.08 -16.03 16.25
N CYS A 455 -3.20 -15.08 16.52
CA CYS A 455 -2.15 -15.17 17.53
C CYS A 455 -2.46 -14.32 18.77
N ALA A 456 -1.53 -14.30 19.74
CA ALA A 456 -1.72 -13.60 21.02
C ALA A 456 -1.87 -12.08 20.87
N ALA A 457 -1.24 -11.49 19.86
CA ALA A 457 -1.21 -10.04 19.64
C ALA A 457 -1.91 -9.59 18.36
N GLY A 458 -2.76 -10.43 17.75
CA GLY A 458 -3.55 -10.11 16.56
C GLY A 458 -3.46 -11.19 15.48
N ILE A 459 -3.68 -10.79 14.24
CA ILE A 459 -3.69 -11.64 13.05
C ILE A 459 -2.29 -11.62 12.41
N ALA A 460 -1.67 -12.78 12.27
CA ALA A 460 -0.44 -12.96 11.50
C ALA A 460 -0.67 -12.71 10.00
N THR A 461 0.35 -12.26 9.30
CA THR A 461 0.27 -11.99 7.84
C THR A 461 0.17 -13.28 7.02
N SER A 462 0.96 -14.28 7.42
CA SER A 462 1.02 -15.62 6.85
C SER A 462 1.38 -16.62 7.96
N LEU A 463 1.56 -17.89 7.60
CA LEU A 463 2.07 -18.93 8.50
C LEU A 463 3.55 -19.26 8.26
N THR A 464 4.20 -18.62 7.29
CA THR A 464 5.56 -18.94 6.88
C THR A 464 6.54 -17.95 7.49
N ASN A 465 7.50 -18.44 8.28
CA ASN A 465 8.58 -17.61 8.81
C ASN A 465 9.74 -17.53 7.81
N SER A 466 9.63 -16.64 6.83
CA SER A 466 10.55 -16.52 5.70
C SER A 466 11.68 -15.51 5.92
N GLY A 467 11.59 -14.69 6.98
CA GLY A 467 12.42 -13.50 7.17
C GLY A 467 11.99 -12.28 6.33
N GLN A 468 11.00 -12.45 5.44
CA GLN A 468 10.36 -11.33 4.74
C GLN A 468 9.39 -10.60 5.68
N GLN A 469 9.14 -9.32 5.42
CA GLN A 469 8.36 -8.50 6.34
C GLN A 469 6.84 -8.74 6.27
N TRP A 470 6.30 -9.13 5.11
CA TRP A 470 4.89 -9.49 4.95
C TRP A 470 4.67 -11.01 5.09
N ASP A 471 5.24 -11.57 6.16
CA ASP A 471 5.17 -12.98 6.51
C ASP A 471 5.19 -13.16 8.04
N PHE A 472 4.97 -14.37 8.53
CA PHE A 472 5.08 -14.70 9.94
C PHE A 472 6.48 -14.32 10.48
N PRO A 473 6.62 -13.77 11.70
CA PRO A 473 5.60 -13.57 12.73
C PRO A 473 4.93 -12.19 12.70
N ASN A 474 5.05 -11.43 11.61
CA ASN A 474 4.56 -10.06 11.59
C ASN A 474 3.04 -10.01 11.41
N GLY A 475 2.41 -9.07 12.10
CA GLY A 475 1.07 -8.57 11.84
C GLY A 475 1.13 -7.07 11.53
N TRP A 476 0.24 -6.64 10.63
CA TRP A 476 0.19 -5.28 10.12
C TRP A 476 -1.18 -4.66 10.38
N ALA A 477 -1.19 -3.40 10.82
CA ALA A 477 -2.41 -2.65 11.15
C ALA A 477 -3.49 -2.73 10.05
N PRO A 478 -3.16 -2.57 8.75
CA PRO A 478 -4.07 -2.80 7.64
C PRO A 478 -4.92 -4.08 7.72
N LEU A 479 -4.25 -5.20 7.95
CA LEU A 479 -4.83 -6.53 7.90
C LEU A 479 -5.74 -6.76 9.11
N GLN A 480 -5.32 -6.26 10.27
CA GLN A 480 -6.17 -6.28 11.47
C GLN A 480 -7.46 -5.53 11.19
N HIS A 481 -7.32 -4.28 10.73
CA HIS A 481 -8.44 -3.37 10.57
C HIS A 481 -9.48 -3.88 9.57
N MET A 482 -9.06 -4.30 8.38
CA MET A 482 -9.99 -4.75 7.34
C MET A 482 -10.76 -6.01 7.74
N ILE A 483 -10.07 -6.99 8.36
CA ILE A 483 -10.71 -8.25 8.77
C ILE A 483 -11.64 -8.01 9.96
N VAL A 484 -11.19 -7.27 10.98
CA VAL A 484 -12.00 -6.90 12.15
C VAL A 484 -13.23 -6.09 11.72
N GLU A 485 -13.07 -5.12 10.82
CA GLU A 485 -14.18 -4.33 10.32
C GLU A 485 -15.20 -5.17 9.54
N GLY A 486 -14.72 -6.11 8.71
CA GLY A 486 -15.60 -7.06 8.01
C GLY A 486 -16.42 -7.93 8.96
N LEU A 487 -15.78 -8.45 10.02
CA LEU A 487 -16.44 -9.25 11.06
C LEU A 487 -17.45 -8.42 11.87
N ALA A 488 -17.05 -7.23 12.32
CA ALA A 488 -17.87 -6.35 13.16
C ALA A 488 -19.11 -5.81 12.43
N ARG A 489 -19.00 -5.56 11.11
CA ARG A 489 -20.13 -5.11 10.28
C ARG A 489 -21.08 -6.24 9.87
N SER A 490 -20.71 -7.50 10.15
CA SER A 490 -21.62 -8.62 9.92
C SER A 490 -22.78 -8.59 10.92
N ARG A 491 -23.87 -9.32 10.62
CA ARG A 491 -25.02 -9.45 11.53
C ARG A 491 -24.83 -10.54 12.61
N SER A 492 -23.67 -11.20 12.65
CA SER A 492 -23.39 -12.29 13.60
C SER A 492 -22.80 -11.73 14.89
N LYS A 493 -23.37 -12.16 16.02
CA LYS A 493 -22.86 -11.79 17.35
C LYS A 493 -21.52 -12.46 17.64
N GLU A 494 -21.33 -13.67 17.13
CA GLU A 494 -20.10 -14.44 17.25
C GLU A 494 -18.96 -13.77 16.47
N ALA A 495 -19.25 -13.30 15.25
CA ALA A 495 -18.30 -12.53 14.45
C ALA A 495 -17.95 -11.19 15.11
N LEU A 496 -18.93 -10.48 15.67
CA LEU A 496 -18.69 -9.25 16.44
C LEU A 496 -17.79 -9.51 17.66
N SER A 497 -18.05 -10.57 18.43
CA SER A 497 -17.23 -10.93 19.59
C SER A 497 -15.79 -11.29 19.20
N MET A 498 -15.59 -11.96 18.06
CA MET A 498 -14.25 -12.20 17.52
C MET A 498 -13.56 -10.90 17.09
N ALA A 499 -14.30 -10.00 16.44
CA ALA A 499 -13.77 -8.70 16.03
C ALA A 499 -13.27 -7.90 17.24
N GLU A 500 -14.07 -7.86 18.31
CA GLU A 500 -13.72 -7.23 19.59
C GLU A 500 -12.47 -7.86 20.20
N ASP A 501 -12.39 -9.19 20.29
CA ASP A 501 -11.22 -9.89 20.83
C ASP A 501 -9.93 -9.56 20.05
N ILE A 502 -9.98 -9.59 18.71
CA ILE A 502 -8.83 -9.24 17.87
C ILE A 502 -8.45 -7.77 18.05
N ALA A 503 -9.42 -6.86 18.08
CA ALA A 503 -9.18 -5.43 18.29
C ALA A 503 -8.51 -5.17 19.66
N VAL A 504 -8.95 -5.86 20.70
CA VAL A 504 -8.39 -5.76 22.06
C VAL A 504 -6.94 -6.26 22.08
N ARG A 505 -6.66 -7.43 21.48
CA ARG A 505 -5.29 -7.95 21.36
C ARG A 505 -4.37 -6.97 20.64
N TRP A 506 -4.85 -6.39 19.54
CA TRP A 506 -4.10 -5.43 18.75
C TRP A 506 -3.83 -4.13 19.53
N ILE A 507 -4.84 -3.58 20.20
CA ILE A 507 -4.70 -2.37 21.01
C ILE A 507 -3.68 -2.59 22.15
N ARG A 508 -3.78 -3.72 22.87
CA ARG A 508 -2.84 -4.05 23.97
C ARG A 508 -1.41 -4.17 23.48
N THR A 509 -1.16 -4.84 22.34
CA THR A 509 0.21 -4.98 21.82
C THR A 509 0.80 -3.64 21.40
N ASN A 510 0.00 -2.77 20.77
CA ASN A 510 0.41 -1.42 20.40
C ASN A 510 0.73 -0.59 21.65
N TYR A 511 -0.13 -0.63 22.67
CA TYR A 511 0.11 0.07 23.93
C TYR A 511 1.39 -0.39 24.62
N ALA A 512 1.57 -1.71 24.79
CA ALA A 512 2.74 -2.26 25.47
C ALA A 512 4.06 -1.91 24.75
N ALA A 513 4.08 -1.98 23.43
CA ALA A 513 5.23 -1.56 22.64
C ALA A 513 5.48 -0.04 22.74
N TYR A 514 4.41 0.76 22.68
CA TYR A 514 4.49 2.21 22.83
C TYR A 514 5.05 2.61 24.19
N LYS A 515 4.58 2.00 25.28
CA LYS A 515 5.09 2.26 26.64
C LYS A 515 6.56 1.89 26.81
N LYS A 516 7.01 0.84 26.12
CA LYS A 516 8.41 0.39 26.19
C LYS A 516 9.35 1.26 25.37
N THR A 517 8.90 1.78 24.23
CA THR A 517 9.78 2.42 23.23
C THR A 517 9.56 3.91 23.05
N GLY A 518 8.43 4.46 23.51
CA GLY A 518 8.02 5.84 23.31
C GLY A 518 7.47 6.13 21.90
N THR A 519 7.37 5.13 21.02
CA THR A 519 6.95 5.32 19.63
C THR A 519 5.95 4.26 19.19
N MET A 520 5.08 4.63 18.25
CA MET A 520 4.26 3.67 17.50
C MET A 520 5.10 3.06 16.37
N HIS A 521 4.87 1.78 16.07
CA HIS A 521 5.67 1.03 15.11
C HIS A 521 4.89 0.71 13.84
N GLU A 522 5.63 0.51 12.76
CA GLU A 522 5.12 0.08 11.47
C GLU A 522 4.37 -1.27 11.55
N LYS A 523 4.96 -2.25 12.24
CA LYS A 523 4.49 -3.64 12.32
C LYS A 523 4.86 -4.29 13.64
N TYR A 524 4.13 -5.34 14.03
CA TYR A 524 4.27 -5.99 15.34
C TYR A 524 4.47 -7.50 15.17
N ASN A 525 5.25 -8.12 16.06
CA ASN A 525 5.32 -9.58 16.12
C ASN A 525 4.08 -10.07 16.88
N VAL A 526 3.23 -10.85 16.21
CA VAL A 526 1.92 -11.26 16.78
C VAL A 526 2.00 -12.45 17.74
N GLU A 527 3.16 -13.09 17.88
CA GLU A 527 3.36 -14.22 18.81
C GLU A 527 3.28 -13.78 20.26
N ALA A 528 3.68 -12.54 20.56
CA ALA A 528 3.67 -12.02 21.92
C ALA A 528 3.38 -10.52 21.98
N CYS A 529 2.56 -10.16 22.96
CA CYS A 529 2.14 -8.79 23.19
C CYS A 529 3.32 -7.85 23.48
N GLY A 530 3.32 -6.67 22.83
CA GLY A 530 4.34 -5.65 22.97
C GLY A 530 5.64 -5.90 22.18
N LYS A 531 5.73 -6.98 21.40
CA LYS A 531 6.88 -7.22 20.52
C LYS A 531 6.74 -6.50 19.19
N ILE A 532 7.82 -5.88 18.75
CA ILE A 532 7.91 -5.18 17.46
C ILE A 532 8.27 -6.20 16.37
N GLY A 533 7.71 -6.01 15.18
CA GLY A 533 8.02 -6.85 14.02
C GLY A 533 9.36 -6.51 13.38
N GLY A 534 9.82 -7.36 12.46
CA GLY A 534 11.12 -7.23 11.80
C GLY A 534 11.11 -7.76 10.37
N GLY A 535 12.29 -8.10 9.84
CA GLY A 535 12.45 -8.67 8.50
C GLY A 535 12.30 -7.65 7.36
N GLY A 536 12.49 -8.14 6.14
CA GLY A 536 12.51 -7.32 4.93
C GLY A 536 13.85 -6.63 4.65
N GLU A 537 13.82 -5.64 3.76
CA GLU A 537 15.02 -4.99 3.19
C GLU A 537 15.50 -3.75 3.95
N TYR A 538 14.79 -3.31 4.97
CA TYR A 538 15.13 -2.14 5.77
C TYR A 538 14.83 -2.34 7.26
N VAL A 539 15.45 -1.49 8.09
CA VAL A 539 15.24 -1.51 9.55
C VAL A 539 13.81 -1.10 9.91
N PRO A 540 13.19 -1.68 10.96
CA PRO A 540 11.82 -1.33 11.37
C PRO A 540 11.61 0.18 11.56
N GLN A 541 10.49 0.69 11.06
CA GLN A 541 10.17 2.12 11.06
C GLN A 541 9.23 2.52 12.21
N THR A 542 9.31 3.79 12.60
CA THR A 542 8.52 4.39 13.69
C THR A 542 7.66 5.56 13.19
N GLY A 543 6.58 5.84 13.90
CA GLY A 543 5.63 6.90 13.61
C GLY A 543 4.22 6.56 14.10
N PHE A 544 3.56 5.49 13.63
CA PHE A 544 3.48 5.15 12.21
C PHE A 544 2.04 5.38 11.77
N GLY A 545 1.82 6.10 10.68
CA GLY A 545 0.52 6.63 10.25
C GLY A 545 -0.66 5.64 10.34
N TRP A 546 -0.54 4.44 9.73
CA TRP A 546 -1.62 3.45 9.80
C TRP A 546 -1.85 2.87 11.19
N SER A 547 -0.84 2.84 12.07
CA SER A 547 -0.92 2.15 13.37
C SER A 547 -1.68 3.06 14.32
N ASN A 548 -1.33 4.35 14.25
CA ASN A 548 -2.05 5.43 14.89
C ASN A 548 -3.51 5.43 14.40
N GLY A 549 -3.68 5.35 13.07
CA GLY A 549 -4.99 5.32 12.41
C GLY A 549 -5.89 4.19 12.88
N VAL A 550 -5.38 2.96 12.86
CA VAL A 550 -6.13 1.75 13.23
C VAL A 550 -6.44 1.70 14.72
N VAL A 551 -5.51 2.09 15.59
CA VAL A 551 -5.78 2.17 17.04
C VAL A 551 -6.92 3.15 17.31
N LEU A 552 -6.87 4.36 16.74
CA LEU A 552 -7.93 5.35 16.93
C LEU A 552 -9.27 4.89 16.33
N ALA A 553 -9.25 4.21 15.18
CA ALA A 553 -10.45 3.65 14.56
C ALA A 553 -11.08 2.54 15.42
N PHE A 554 -10.29 1.64 15.99
CA PHE A 554 -10.80 0.60 16.89
C PHE A 554 -11.34 1.17 18.20
N LEU A 555 -10.64 2.15 18.79
CA LEU A 555 -11.13 2.85 19.99
C LEU A 555 -12.44 3.62 19.71
N GLU A 556 -12.61 4.18 18.51
CA GLU A 556 -13.88 4.78 18.09
C GLU A 556 -14.98 3.74 17.93
N GLU A 557 -14.70 2.61 17.30
CA GLU A 557 -15.69 1.58 17.01
C GLU A 557 -16.17 0.89 18.29
N PHE A 558 -15.23 0.29 19.04
CA PHE A 558 -15.52 -0.62 20.15
C PHE A 558 -15.51 0.04 21.53
N GLY A 559 -14.94 1.25 21.66
CA GLY A 559 -14.75 1.87 22.96
C GLY A 559 -13.77 1.11 23.86
N TRP A 560 -13.76 1.44 25.15
CA TRP A 560 -12.99 0.70 26.16
C TRP A 560 -13.61 0.85 27.56
N PRO A 561 -14.21 -0.22 28.12
CA PRO A 561 -14.82 -0.23 29.46
C PRO A 561 -13.83 0.06 30.60
N GLN A 562 -14.34 0.60 31.71
CA GLN A 562 -13.52 1.00 32.86
C GLN A 562 -12.67 -0.15 33.45
N ASP A 563 -13.26 -1.35 33.54
CA ASP A 563 -12.68 -2.54 34.17
C ASP A 563 -11.77 -3.35 33.23
N GLN A 564 -11.80 -3.05 31.94
CA GLN A 564 -10.96 -3.72 30.96
C GLN A 564 -9.52 -3.20 31.05
N LYS A 565 -8.57 -4.09 31.37
CA LYS A 565 -7.15 -3.73 31.48
C LYS A 565 -6.48 -3.56 30.12
N LEU A 566 -5.57 -2.58 30.03
CA LEU A 566 -4.80 -2.25 28.83
C LEU A 566 -3.44 -2.97 28.75
N ASP A 567 -2.98 -3.54 29.86
CA ASP A 567 -1.76 -4.34 29.90
C ASP A 567 -1.91 -5.69 29.20
N CYS A 568 -0.76 -6.22 28.80
CA CYS A 568 -0.55 -7.63 28.54
C CYS A 568 -0.18 -8.29 29.89
#